data_AF-A0A1Y3SK81-F1
#
_entry.id   AF-A0A1Y3SK81-F1
#
_cell.length_a   1.000
_cell.length_b   1.000
_cell.length_c   1.000
_cell.angle_alpha   90.00
_cell.angle_beta   90.00
_cell.angle_gamma   90.00
#
_symmetry.space_group_name_H-M   'P 1'
#
loop_
_entity.id
_entity.type
_entity.pdbx_description
1 polymer ?
#
loop_
_entity_poly.entity_id
_entity_poly.type
_entity_poly.pdbx_seq_one_letter_code
_entity_poly.pdbx_strand_id
1 'polypeptide(L)'
;MSREHDFICVKHPDHNKLWYREVEGHRGEKPCWVPLDESFFRKKITYFSQLHEAARDKQVKRLIEEGNVIAKVKLPFDLPPAQRRIQRPEGYRERYNNTDLQTGALVSLRVLDLFESVETGAILLANLLGGLRATALQKQEPDFRAAVALDTPSSEAEKLLIDLLQTTSNKTRWRSKHYTARRKLVLDYGKASFGFSRHIQDFSSVCFPIKGHAKLKVPMSYRDAVATVVRAGRSHLLEAEPYLCQGCAVLINCSSVEWCRSKLRPAALSHYDPLVYQFIQDHRAQLSLMLACWWCSVDDNWAPSIIDQARASFGKPDSRFVSMTPDPKLYHRAILHQILLSYLDFLQKQLRLPSEMLEPYAAMVRGVFAPEIPDEPEAAPLRSLEDPEVFLEVMKALSGSNPDRIAALDQSFSRQHKHLGAWRDISGERYLIMLEDTWAKELAKAARNTEGVDCSILRHDNWTGELQRLMANAGVIKKPSAGYRYRYDLLEDGTRDRTYVVAVPQRLL
;
A
#
# COMPACT_ATOMS: atom_id res chain seq x y z
N MET A 1 -47.54 38.15 11.71
CA MET A 1 -46.15 38.66 11.78
C MET A 1 -45.24 37.64 11.11
N SER A 2 -44.81 37.89 9.87
CA SER A 2 -43.87 37.01 9.17
C SER A 2 -42.51 37.14 9.85
N ARG A 3 -42.00 36.06 10.45
CA ARG A 3 -40.61 36.03 10.93
C ARG A 3 -39.69 36.37 9.75
N GLU A 4 -38.76 37.31 9.93
CA GLU A 4 -37.96 37.90 8.85
C GLU A 4 -36.93 36.93 8.22
N HIS A 5 -36.68 35.80 8.88
CA HIS A 5 -35.68 34.82 8.46
C HIS A 5 -36.34 33.56 7.87
N ASP A 6 -36.24 33.40 6.55
CA ASP A 6 -36.65 32.17 5.85
C ASP A 6 -35.47 31.19 5.76
N PHE A 7 -35.68 29.96 6.23
CA PHE A 7 -34.72 28.87 6.18
C PHE A 7 -35.26 27.66 5.39
N ILE A 8 -34.35 26.93 4.73
CA ILE A 8 -34.62 25.59 4.20
C ILE A 8 -33.75 24.59 4.91
N CYS A 9 -34.36 23.50 5.40
CA CYS A 9 -33.64 22.38 5.95
C CYS A 9 -33.36 21.35 4.85
N VAL A 10 -32.08 21.13 4.56
CA VAL A 10 -31.58 20.06 3.70
C VAL A 10 -31.15 18.90 4.58
N LYS A 11 -31.89 17.79 4.54
CA LYS A 11 -31.52 16.55 5.22
C LYS A 11 -30.39 15.88 4.44
N HIS A 12 -29.18 15.88 5.00
CA HIS A 12 -28.07 15.03 4.59
C HIS A 12 -28.25 13.65 5.25
N PRO A 13 -27.69 12.57 4.69
CA PRO A 13 -27.70 11.26 5.32
C PRO A 13 -27.13 11.24 6.74
N ASP A 14 -26.14 12.09 7.02
CA ASP A 14 -25.38 12.08 8.28
C ASP A 14 -25.75 13.23 9.22
N HIS A 15 -26.33 14.32 8.70
CA HIS A 15 -26.73 15.50 9.50
C HIS A 15 -27.72 16.39 8.72
N ASN A 16 -28.41 17.31 9.41
CA ASN A 16 -29.24 18.31 8.73
C ASN A 16 -28.42 19.58 8.49
N LYS A 17 -28.39 20.09 7.26
CA LYS A 17 -27.84 21.42 6.94
C LYS A 17 -28.97 22.39 6.68
N LEU A 18 -28.89 23.58 7.24
CA LEU A 18 -29.85 24.64 6.98
C LEU A 18 -29.29 25.63 5.93
N TRP A 19 -30.16 26.19 5.10
CA TRP A 19 -29.86 27.22 4.11
C TRP A 19 -30.70 28.44 4.42
N TYR A 20 -30.09 29.62 4.37
CA TYR A 20 -30.75 30.89 4.63
C TYR A 20 -31.11 31.59 3.31
N ARG A 21 -32.28 32.22 3.27
CA ARG A 21 -32.69 33.07 2.15
C ARG A 21 -32.07 34.44 2.29
N GLU A 22 -31.10 34.76 1.45
CA GLU A 22 -30.63 36.14 1.35
C GLU A 22 -31.58 36.91 0.42
N VAL A 23 -32.44 37.72 1.04
CA VAL A 23 -33.23 38.75 0.35
C VAL A 23 -32.35 40.00 0.36
N GLU A 24 -31.91 40.44 -0.82
CA GLU A 24 -30.91 41.50 -0.98
C GLU A 24 -31.05 42.70 -0.02
N GLY A 25 -29.91 43.13 0.50
CA GLY A 25 -29.65 44.53 0.79
C GLY A 25 -28.95 45.17 -0.42
N HIS A 26 -29.66 46.08 -1.11
CA HIS A 26 -29.15 47.03 -2.11
C HIS A 26 -28.31 46.49 -3.29
N ARG A 27 -28.95 46.04 -4.39
CA ARG A 27 -28.62 46.35 -5.82
C ARG A 27 -29.31 45.47 -6.91
N GLY A 28 -30.53 44.97 -6.69
CA GLY A 28 -31.35 44.37 -7.75
C GLY A 28 -30.99 42.94 -8.18
N GLU A 29 -30.06 42.26 -7.49
CA GLU A 29 -29.84 40.83 -7.56
C GLU A 29 -31.03 40.01 -7.06
N LYS A 30 -31.26 38.86 -7.70
CA LYS A 30 -32.36 37.97 -7.34
C LYS A 30 -32.05 37.30 -5.99
N PRO A 31 -33.07 37.08 -5.13
CA PRO A 31 -32.87 36.40 -3.85
C PRO A 31 -32.18 35.04 -4.06
N CYS A 32 -31.13 34.79 -3.29
CA CYS A 32 -30.30 33.60 -3.38
C CYS A 32 -30.33 32.81 -2.08
N TRP A 33 -29.95 31.54 -2.16
CA TRP A 33 -29.87 30.66 -0.99
C TRP A 33 -28.40 30.50 -0.60
N VAL A 34 -28.08 30.77 0.66
CA VAL A 34 -26.72 30.71 1.20
C VAL A 34 -26.65 29.63 2.28
N PRO A 35 -25.60 28.78 2.30
CA PRO A 35 -25.44 27.80 3.37
C PRO A 35 -25.18 28.50 4.71
N LEU A 36 -25.69 27.92 5.79
CA LEU A 36 -25.40 28.38 7.15
C LEU A 36 -24.05 27.82 7.61
N ASP A 37 -22.98 28.52 7.25
CA ASP A 37 -21.61 28.23 7.65
C ASP A 37 -21.01 29.30 8.57
N GLU A 38 -19.78 29.09 9.03
CA GLU A 38 -19.08 30.05 9.90
C GLU A 38 -18.95 31.44 9.24
N SER A 39 -18.79 31.50 7.93
CA SER A 39 -18.69 32.78 7.20
C SER A 39 -20.01 33.55 7.24
N PHE A 40 -21.13 32.85 7.11
CA PHE A 40 -22.46 33.43 7.28
C PHE A 40 -22.66 33.94 8.71
N PHE A 41 -22.33 33.11 9.70
CA PHE A 41 -22.51 33.48 11.11
C PHE A 41 -21.64 34.67 11.51
N ARG A 42 -20.41 34.77 10.99
CA ARG A 42 -19.56 35.96 11.18
C ARG A 42 -20.17 37.24 10.63
N LYS A 43 -20.98 37.17 9.57
CA LYS A 43 -21.68 38.33 8.99
C LYS A 43 -22.95 38.70 9.74
N LYS A 44 -23.68 37.72 10.29
CA LYS A 44 -25.00 37.92 10.92
C LYS A 44 -24.95 38.07 12.43
N ILE A 45 -23.96 37.50 13.10
CA ILE A 45 -23.80 37.53 14.55
C ILE A 45 -22.58 38.39 14.90
N THR A 46 -22.80 39.47 15.63
CA THR A 46 -21.73 40.40 16.04
C THR A 46 -20.70 39.66 16.90
N TYR A 47 -19.41 39.89 16.63
CA TYR A 47 -18.28 39.27 17.35
C TYR A 47 -18.24 37.74 17.37
N PHE A 48 -18.89 37.05 16.41
CA PHE A 48 -18.97 35.58 16.38
C PHE A 48 -17.61 34.86 16.54
N SER A 49 -16.56 35.38 15.90
CA SER A 49 -15.21 34.81 15.97
C SER A 49 -14.56 34.92 17.35
N GLN A 50 -14.98 35.88 18.18
CA GLN A 50 -14.45 36.11 19.52
C GLN A 50 -15.21 35.34 20.61
N LEU A 51 -16.38 34.79 20.28
CA LEU A 51 -17.17 33.97 21.19
C LEU A 51 -16.51 32.59 21.38
N HIS A 52 -16.57 32.06 22.60
CA HIS A 52 -16.26 30.65 22.87
C HIS A 52 -17.36 29.72 22.30
N GLU A 53 -17.05 28.45 22.11
CA GLU A 53 -17.89 27.46 21.42
C GLU A 53 -19.33 27.39 21.95
N ALA A 54 -19.53 27.30 23.27
CA ALA A 54 -20.87 27.24 23.87
C ALA A 54 -21.73 28.51 23.62
N ALA A 55 -21.10 29.69 23.51
CA ALA A 55 -21.80 30.93 23.18
C ALA A 55 -22.11 31.02 21.68
N ARG A 56 -21.22 30.52 20.82
CA ARG A 56 -21.50 30.40 19.39
C ARG A 56 -22.73 29.53 19.17
N ASP A 57 -22.78 28.37 19.80
CA ASP A 57 -23.92 27.46 19.70
C ASP A 57 -25.22 28.09 20.18
N LYS A 58 -25.19 28.80 21.32
CA LYS A 58 -26.35 29.51 21.85
C LYS A 58 -26.88 30.58 20.89
N GLN A 59 -25.99 31.38 20.30
CA GLN A 59 -26.37 32.44 19.36
C GLN A 59 -26.87 31.89 18.03
N VAL A 60 -26.24 30.83 17.50
CA VAL A 60 -26.70 30.12 16.29
C VAL A 60 -28.10 29.56 16.50
N LYS A 61 -28.32 28.90 17.65
CA LYS A 61 -29.61 28.29 17.99
C LYS A 61 -30.71 29.34 18.08
N ARG A 62 -30.44 30.48 18.73
CA ARG A 62 -31.35 31.62 18.82
C ARG A 62 -31.74 32.16 17.44
N LEU A 63 -30.77 32.40 16.55
CA LEU A 63 -31.02 32.89 15.19
C LEU A 63 -31.90 31.93 14.38
N ILE A 64 -31.70 30.61 14.54
CA ILE A 64 -32.51 29.58 13.88
C ILE A 64 -33.92 29.53 14.45
N GLU A 65 -34.08 29.61 15.77
CA GLU A 65 -35.37 29.62 16.47
C GLU A 65 -36.22 30.86 16.10
N GLU A 66 -35.57 31.99 15.86
CA GLU A 66 -36.18 33.26 15.45
C GLU A 66 -36.69 33.26 14.00
N GLY A 67 -36.31 32.28 13.16
CA GLY A 67 -36.82 32.18 11.78
C GLY A 67 -37.86 31.09 11.53
N ASN A 68 -38.19 30.93 10.24
CA ASN A 68 -39.18 29.99 9.71
C ASN A 68 -38.51 28.96 8.79
N VAL A 69 -38.70 27.66 9.05
CA VAL A 69 -38.30 26.61 8.10
C VAL A 69 -39.40 26.40 7.07
N ILE A 70 -39.24 27.00 5.88
CA ILE A 70 -40.27 27.02 4.83
C ILE A 70 -40.32 25.73 3.99
N ALA A 71 -39.23 24.95 3.97
CA ALA A 71 -39.17 23.68 3.28
C ALA A 71 -38.18 22.72 3.96
N LYS A 72 -38.48 21.42 3.89
CA LYS A 72 -37.55 20.34 4.23
C LYS A 72 -37.32 19.50 2.98
N VAL A 73 -36.10 19.51 2.46
CA VAL A 73 -35.71 18.74 1.28
C VAL A 73 -34.71 17.66 1.67
N LYS A 74 -34.79 16.49 1.05
CA LYS A 74 -33.85 15.39 1.27
C LYS A 74 -32.93 15.29 0.05
N LEU A 75 -31.62 15.23 0.28
CA LEU A 75 -30.69 14.94 -0.81
C LEU A 75 -30.93 13.52 -1.33
N PRO A 76 -30.88 13.32 -2.66
CA PRO A 76 -30.99 11.98 -3.22
C PRO A 76 -29.82 11.11 -2.72
N PHE A 77 -30.15 9.92 -2.25
CA PHE A 77 -29.18 8.95 -1.73
C PHE A 77 -28.61 8.06 -2.83
N ASP A 78 -29.47 7.62 -3.76
CA ASP A 78 -29.11 6.68 -4.82
C ASP A 78 -29.11 7.36 -6.19
N LEU A 79 -27.90 7.65 -6.71
CA LEU A 79 -27.71 8.20 -8.05
C LEU A 79 -26.79 7.29 -8.86
N PRO A 80 -27.34 6.20 -9.43
CA PRO A 80 -26.56 5.16 -10.08
C PRO A 80 -25.78 5.73 -11.27
N PRO A 81 -24.52 5.27 -11.48
CA PRO A 81 -23.63 5.80 -12.51
C PRO A 81 -24.04 5.42 -13.95
N ALA A 82 -24.87 4.38 -14.12
CA ALA A 82 -25.30 3.93 -15.43
C ALA A 82 -26.80 4.16 -15.74
N GLN A 83 -27.09 4.30 -17.03
CA GLN A 83 -28.43 4.16 -17.58
C GLN A 83 -28.81 2.68 -17.65
N ARG A 84 -30.11 2.37 -17.47
CA ARG A 84 -30.65 1.00 -17.60
C ARG A 84 -30.68 0.49 -19.06
N ARG A 85 -30.26 1.31 -20.03
CA ARG A 85 -30.27 1.00 -21.46
C ARG A 85 -28.98 1.44 -22.11
N ILE A 86 -28.46 0.63 -23.03
CA ILE A 86 -27.29 0.94 -23.85
C ILE A 86 -27.77 1.50 -25.20
N GLN A 87 -27.08 2.51 -25.71
CA GLN A 87 -27.28 3.00 -27.08
C GLN A 87 -26.39 2.17 -28.02
N ARG A 88 -27.00 1.47 -28.98
CA ARG A 88 -26.30 0.69 -30.01
C ARG A 88 -25.73 1.62 -31.10
N PRO A 89 -24.74 1.16 -31.89
CA PRO A 89 -24.20 1.93 -33.01
C PRO A 89 -25.26 2.41 -34.01
N GLU A 90 -26.31 1.61 -34.19
CA GLU A 90 -27.46 1.87 -35.05
C GLU A 90 -28.41 2.96 -34.51
N GLY A 91 -28.15 3.51 -33.32
CA GLY A 91 -28.91 4.60 -32.71
C GLY A 91 -30.05 4.17 -31.78
N TYR A 92 -30.42 2.89 -31.77
CA TYR A 92 -31.47 2.35 -30.90
C TYR A 92 -31.02 2.19 -29.44
N ARG A 93 -31.97 2.21 -28.50
CA ARG A 93 -31.72 2.01 -27.06
C ARG A 93 -32.36 0.72 -26.58
N GLU A 94 -31.53 -0.22 -26.15
CA GLU A 94 -31.97 -1.54 -25.69
C GLU A 94 -31.60 -1.80 -24.23
N ARG A 95 -32.26 -2.79 -23.62
CA ARG A 95 -31.78 -3.34 -22.35
C ARG A 95 -30.48 -4.10 -22.62
N TYR A 96 -29.56 -4.02 -21.68
CA TYR A 96 -28.32 -4.78 -21.75
C TYR A 96 -28.60 -6.29 -21.65
N ASN A 97 -27.80 -7.08 -22.33
CA ASN A 97 -27.85 -8.54 -22.27
C ASN A 97 -26.65 -9.09 -21.48
N ASN A 98 -26.56 -10.43 -21.38
CA ASN A 98 -25.45 -11.06 -20.68
C ASN A 98 -24.10 -10.81 -21.39
N THR A 99 -24.07 -10.80 -22.72
CA THR A 99 -22.85 -10.53 -23.51
C THR A 99 -22.29 -9.14 -23.21
N ASP A 100 -23.14 -8.11 -23.12
CA ASP A 100 -22.74 -6.75 -22.74
C ASP A 100 -22.05 -6.73 -21.36
N LEU A 101 -22.53 -7.55 -20.42
CA LEU A 101 -21.93 -7.67 -19.08
C LEU A 101 -20.61 -8.46 -19.11
N GLN A 102 -20.50 -9.51 -19.94
CA GLN A 102 -19.25 -10.26 -20.12
C GLN A 102 -18.17 -9.36 -20.76
N THR A 103 -18.54 -8.59 -21.78
CA THR A 103 -17.65 -7.59 -22.38
C THR A 103 -17.28 -6.52 -21.37
N GLY A 104 -18.23 -6.01 -20.58
CA GLY A 104 -17.95 -5.04 -19.52
C GLY A 104 -16.99 -5.58 -18.45
N ALA A 105 -17.14 -6.84 -18.07
CA ALA A 105 -16.23 -7.53 -17.15
C ALA A 105 -14.81 -7.59 -17.74
N LEU A 106 -14.67 -8.05 -18.99
CA LEU A 106 -13.37 -8.11 -19.67
C LEU A 106 -12.72 -6.72 -19.76
N VAL A 107 -13.47 -5.71 -20.22
CA VAL A 107 -12.97 -4.34 -20.36
C VAL A 107 -12.54 -3.76 -19.02
N SER A 108 -13.24 -4.07 -17.92
CA SER A 108 -12.82 -3.63 -16.59
C SER A 108 -11.48 -4.22 -16.15
N LEU A 109 -11.21 -5.49 -16.49
CA LEU A 109 -9.93 -6.14 -16.17
C LEU A 109 -8.79 -5.66 -17.07
N ARG A 110 -9.09 -5.29 -18.33
CA ARG A 110 -8.11 -4.67 -19.25
C ARG A 110 -7.53 -3.35 -18.75
N VAL A 111 -8.13 -2.71 -17.74
CA VAL A 111 -7.51 -1.56 -17.05
C VAL A 111 -6.18 -1.96 -16.38
N LEU A 112 -6.02 -3.22 -15.97
CA LEU A 112 -4.77 -3.75 -15.42
C LEU A 112 -3.64 -3.78 -16.47
N ASP A 113 -4.00 -4.00 -17.73
CA ASP A 113 -3.08 -4.12 -18.87
C ASP A 113 -2.80 -2.76 -19.56
N LEU A 114 -3.47 -1.69 -19.13
CA LEU A 114 -3.43 -0.40 -19.84
C LEU A 114 -2.06 0.29 -19.77
N PHE A 115 -1.36 0.13 -18.65
CA PHE A 115 -0.07 0.75 -18.39
C PHE A 115 1.03 -0.31 -18.37
N GLU A 116 2.27 0.11 -18.64
CA GLU A 116 3.44 -0.77 -18.58
C GLU A 116 3.58 -1.46 -17.21
N SER A 117 3.26 -0.75 -16.13
CA SER A 117 3.20 -1.32 -14.78
C SER A 117 1.77 -1.76 -14.44
N VAL A 118 1.63 -3.06 -14.20
CA VAL A 118 0.38 -3.68 -13.69
C VAL A 118 -0.07 -3.03 -12.38
N GLU A 119 0.87 -2.58 -11.55
CA GLU A 119 0.56 -1.90 -10.29
C GLU A 119 -0.28 -0.63 -10.51
N THR A 120 0.03 0.14 -11.56
CA THR A 120 -0.69 1.37 -11.91
C THR A 120 -2.16 1.07 -12.22
N GLY A 121 -2.40 0.09 -13.09
CA GLY A 121 -3.76 -0.34 -13.45
C GLY A 121 -4.51 -0.91 -12.25
N ALA A 122 -3.83 -1.69 -11.40
CA ALA A 122 -4.41 -2.31 -10.23
C ALA A 122 -4.82 -1.28 -9.16
N ILE A 123 -3.95 -0.32 -8.83
CA ILE A 123 -4.27 0.76 -7.89
C ILE A 123 -5.43 1.61 -8.41
N LEU A 124 -5.44 1.93 -9.71
CA LEU A 124 -6.51 2.71 -10.32
C LEU A 124 -7.86 1.96 -10.24
N LEU A 125 -7.90 0.71 -10.70
CA LEU A 125 -9.11 -0.10 -10.71
C LEU A 125 -9.64 -0.35 -9.29
N ALA A 126 -8.76 -0.66 -8.33
CA ALA A 126 -9.15 -0.86 -6.93
C ALA A 126 -9.79 0.39 -6.32
N ASN A 127 -9.20 1.57 -6.57
CA ASN A 127 -9.77 2.83 -6.10
C ASN A 127 -11.12 3.14 -6.76
N LEU A 128 -11.30 2.83 -8.05
CA LEU A 128 -12.59 2.99 -8.72
C LEU A 128 -13.66 2.09 -8.10
N LEU A 129 -13.36 0.80 -7.95
CA LEU A 129 -14.28 -0.20 -7.38
C LEU A 129 -14.61 0.09 -5.91
N GLY A 130 -13.59 0.43 -5.11
CA GLY A 130 -13.75 0.81 -3.71
C GLY A 130 -14.51 2.12 -3.53
N GLY A 131 -14.25 3.10 -4.40
CA GLY A 131 -14.91 4.40 -4.35
C GLY A 131 -16.39 4.38 -4.75
N LEU A 132 -16.81 3.41 -5.56
CA LEU A 132 -18.22 3.13 -5.80
C LEU A 132 -18.94 2.64 -4.53
N ARG A 133 -18.23 2.14 -3.52
CA ARG A 133 -18.83 1.67 -2.25
C ARG A 133 -18.12 2.30 -1.04
N ALA A 134 -17.56 3.49 -1.22
CA ALA A 134 -16.74 4.16 -0.20
C ALA A 134 -17.52 4.37 1.09
N THR A 135 -18.83 4.64 1.03
CA THR A 135 -19.59 4.85 2.27
C THR A 135 -19.80 3.59 3.09
N ALA A 136 -19.85 2.41 2.46
CA ALA A 136 -19.90 1.14 3.18
C ALA A 136 -18.55 0.85 3.86
N LEU A 137 -17.44 1.07 3.16
CA LEU A 137 -16.09 0.91 3.71
C LEU A 137 -15.83 1.89 4.86
N GLN A 138 -16.24 3.16 4.72
CA GLN A 138 -16.04 4.19 5.75
C GLN A 138 -16.83 3.97 7.03
N LYS A 139 -17.94 3.23 6.99
CA LYS A 139 -18.64 2.82 8.21
C LYS A 139 -17.79 1.90 9.08
N GLN A 140 -16.93 1.09 8.46
CA GLN A 140 -16.06 0.13 9.13
C GLN A 140 -14.65 0.69 9.40
N GLU A 141 -14.15 1.51 8.47
CA GLU A 141 -12.85 2.17 8.53
C GLU A 141 -13.00 3.66 8.17
N PRO A 142 -13.28 4.54 9.15
CA PRO A 142 -13.59 5.96 8.91
C PRO A 142 -12.51 6.74 8.16
N ASP A 143 -11.26 6.29 8.24
CA ASP A 143 -10.11 6.91 7.58
C ASP A 143 -9.90 6.42 6.13
N PHE A 144 -10.66 5.43 5.68
CA PHE A 144 -10.56 4.95 4.31
C PHE A 144 -10.99 6.04 3.33
N ARG A 145 -10.15 6.32 2.34
CA ARG A 145 -10.42 7.25 1.22
C ARG A 145 -10.00 6.56 -0.07
N ALA A 146 -10.95 6.38 -0.99
CA ALA A 146 -10.64 5.92 -2.34
C ALA A 146 -10.16 7.12 -3.16
N ALA A 147 -8.86 7.41 -3.07
CA ALA A 147 -8.25 8.58 -3.66
C ALA A 147 -6.90 8.25 -4.29
N VAL A 148 -6.73 8.62 -5.56
CA VAL A 148 -5.50 8.38 -6.32
C VAL A 148 -5.04 9.66 -7.01
N ALA A 149 -3.76 10.01 -6.83
CA ALA A 149 -3.11 11.12 -7.50
C ALA A 149 -2.29 10.63 -8.70
N LEU A 150 -2.53 11.28 -9.85
CA LEU A 150 -1.94 11.01 -11.15
C LEU A 150 -1.24 12.29 -11.63
N ASP A 151 0.08 12.31 -11.53
CA ASP A 151 0.88 13.43 -12.02
C ASP A 151 1.47 13.07 -13.38
N THR A 152 1.08 13.77 -14.45
CA THR A 152 1.61 13.55 -15.80
C THR A 152 1.97 14.87 -16.49
N PRO A 153 3.20 15.01 -17.00
CA PRO A 153 3.60 16.19 -17.77
C PRO A 153 3.05 16.18 -19.20
N SER A 154 2.55 15.04 -19.69
CA SER A 154 2.04 14.91 -21.05
C SER A 154 0.57 15.32 -21.15
N SER A 155 0.27 16.28 -22.03
CA SER A 155 -1.12 16.67 -22.32
C SER A 155 -1.93 15.55 -22.96
N GLU A 156 -1.28 14.65 -23.70
CA GLU A 156 -1.93 13.49 -24.31
C GLU A 156 -2.35 12.49 -23.23
N ALA A 157 -1.44 12.17 -22.30
CA ALA A 157 -1.73 11.28 -21.18
C ALA A 157 -2.80 11.89 -20.24
N GLU A 158 -2.75 13.20 -19.99
CA GLU A 158 -3.82 13.89 -19.24
C GLU A 158 -5.18 13.68 -19.91
N LYS A 159 -5.26 13.88 -21.24
CA LYS A 159 -6.50 13.69 -22.00
C LYS A 159 -6.99 12.25 -21.95
N LEU A 160 -6.08 11.29 -22.14
CA LEU A 160 -6.39 9.86 -22.07
C LEU A 160 -6.98 9.47 -20.71
N LEU A 161 -6.35 9.89 -19.62
CA LEU A 161 -6.82 9.61 -18.27
C LEU A 161 -8.20 10.23 -18.01
N ILE A 162 -8.41 11.47 -18.47
CA ILE A 162 -9.71 12.13 -18.40
C ILE A 162 -10.77 11.34 -19.18
N ASP A 163 -10.47 10.92 -20.40
CA ASP A 163 -11.40 10.19 -21.27
C ASP A 163 -11.72 8.81 -20.70
N LEU A 164 -10.71 8.08 -20.20
CA LEU A 164 -10.86 6.82 -19.47
C LEU A 164 -11.81 6.99 -18.27
N LEU A 165 -11.59 7.99 -17.43
CA LEU A 165 -12.40 8.17 -16.22
C LEU A 165 -13.82 8.65 -16.53
N GLN A 166 -14.03 9.37 -17.63
CA GLN A 166 -15.37 9.69 -18.11
C GLN A 166 -16.18 8.44 -18.50
N THR A 167 -15.52 7.35 -18.90
CA THR A 167 -16.20 6.08 -19.23
C THR A 167 -16.83 5.39 -18.02
N THR A 168 -16.44 5.76 -16.80
CA THR A 168 -16.95 5.12 -15.56
C THR A 168 -18.45 5.33 -15.34
N SER A 169 -19.04 6.38 -15.92
CA SER A 169 -20.43 6.75 -15.72
C SER A 169 -21.05 7.37 -16.97
N ASN A 170 -22.05 6.71 -17.55
CA ASN A 170 -22.79 7.25 -18.70
C ASN A 170 -24.05 8.04 -18.30
N LYS A 171 -24.34 8.19 -16.99
CA LYS A 171 -25.48 8.96 -16.47
C LYS A 171 -25.03 10.11 -15.59
N THR A 172 -25.30 11.34 -16.04
CA THR A 172 -24.89 12.58 -15.37
C THR A 172 -26.06 13.46 -14.93
N ARG A 173 -27.30 13.06 -15.24
CA ARG A 173 -28.51 13.82 -14.92
C ARG A 173 -29.64 12.92 -14.45
N TRP A 174 -30.31 13.34 -13.38
CA TRP A 174 -31.49 12.69 -12.83
C TRP A 174 -32.59 13.72 -12.65
N ARG A 175 -33.80 13.37 -13.08
CA ARG A 175 -34.99 14.21 -12.92
C ARG A 175 -36.01 13.43 -12.10
N SER A 176 -36.52 14.07 -11.06
CA SER A 176 -37.63 13.62 -10.23
C SER A 176 -38.66 14.74 -10.14
N LYS A 177 -39.87 14.42 -9.66
CA LYS A 177 -40.90 15.44 -9.34
C LYS A 177 -40.39 16.48 -8.34
N HIS A 178 -39.47 16.08 -7.46
CA HIS A 178 -39.03 16.90 -6.33
C HIS A 178 -37.64 17.51 -6.51
N TYR A 179 -36.85 17.10 -7.50
CA TYR A 179 -35.51 17.63 -7.72
C TYR A 179 -34.99 17.36 -9.14
N THR A 180 -33.99 18.14 -9.55
CA THR A 180 -33.12 17.84 -10.69
C THR A 180 -31.68 17.79 -10.21
N ALA A 181 -31.04 16.64 -10.33
CA ALA A 181 -29.64 16.46 -10.00
C ALA A 181 -28.79 16.44 -11.28
N ARG A 182 -27.64 17.11 -11.24
CA ARG A 182 -26.62 17.08 -12.29
C ARG A 182 -25.27 16.82 -11.64
N ARG A 183 -24.60 15.75 -12.08
CA ARG A 183 -23.24 15.40 -11.66
C ARG A 183 -22.31 15.53 -12.87
N LYS A 184 -21.26 16.32 -12.74
CA LYS A 184 -20.17 16.36 -13.72
C LYS A 184 -19.04 15.47 -13.22
N LEU A 185 -18.58 14.55 -14.08
CA LEU A 185 -17.52 13.60 -13.72
C LEU A 185 -16.15 14.27 -13.66
N VAL A 186 -15.91 15.28 -14.49
CA VAL A 186 -14.62 15.98 -14.58
C VAL A 186 -14.72 17.40 -14.02
N LEU A 187 -14.00 17.62 -12.93
CA LEU A 187 -13.86 18.87 -12.21
C LEU A 187 -12.56 19.56 -12.63
N ASP A 188 -12.59 20.13 -13.83
CA ASP A 188 -11.47 20.86 -14.40
C ASP A 188 -11.40 22.30 -13.84
N TYR A 189 -10.44 22.56 -12.97
CA TYR A 189 -10.19 23.88 -12.38
C TYR A 189 -9.28 24.76 -13.25
N GLY A 190 -8.58 24.18 -14.23
CA GLY A 190 -7.73 24.94 -15.16
C GLY A 190 -8.50 25.79 -16.17
N LYS A 191 -9.77 25.45 -16.45
CA LYS A 191 -10.64 26.19 -17.38
C LYS A 191 -11.42 27.34 -16.74
N ALA A 192 -10.87 28.06 -15.76
CA ALA A 192 -11.59 29.15 -15.09
C ALA A 192 -12.15 30.17 -16.10
N SER A 193 -13.41 30.57 -15.93
CA SER A 193 -14.08 31.54 -16.80
C SER A 193 -13.79 32.95 -16.26
N PHE A 194 -13.14 33.82 -17.05
CA PHE A 194 -13.04 35.26 -16.81
C PHE A 194 -12.70 35.68 -15.36
N GLY A 195 -11.61 35.16 -14.79
CA GLY A 195 -11.05 35.66 -13.52
C GLY A 195 -11.78 35.25 -12.23
N PHE A 196 -12.86 34.45 -12.32
CA PHE A 196 -13.53 33.91 -11.14
C PHE A 196 -13.02 32.50 -10.79
N SER A 197 -12.75 32.25 -9.51
CA SER A 197 -12.46 30.91 -9.00
C SER A 197 -13.69 30.01 -9.20
N ARG A 198 -13.46 28.79 -9.70
CA ARG A 198 -14.52 27.78 -9.75
C ARG A 198 -14.71 27.18 -8.36
N HIS A 199 -15.97 26.96 -7.99
CA HIS A 199 -16.35 26.28 -6.76
C HIS A 199 -16.98 24.92 -7.06
N ILE A 200 -17.05 24.04 -6.06
CA ILE A 200 -17.58 22.68 -6.22
C ILE A 200 -19.01 22.66 -6.82
N GLN A 201 -19.81 23.66 -6.48
CA GLN A 201 -21.19 23.88 -6.95
C GLN A 201 -21.34 24.22 -8.44
N ASP A 202 -20.24 24.60 -9.10
CA ASP A 202 -20.22 24.86 -10.54
C ASP A 202 -20.14 23.57 -11.36
N PHE A 203 -19.64 22.49 -10.74
CA PHE A 203 -19.50 21.19 -11.38
C PHE A 203 -20.74 20.32 -11.18
N SER A 204 -21.17 20.15 -9.92
CA SER A 204 -22.25 19.22 -9.57
C SER A 204 -23.23 19.83 -8.57
N SER A 205 -24.52 19.68 -8.82
CA SER A 205 -25.56 20.26 -7.96
C SER A 205 -26.89 19.52 -8.02
N VAL A 206 -27.65 19.65 -6.94
CA VAL A 206 -29.06 19.25 -6.85
C VAL A 206 -29.91 20.52 -6.74
N CYS A 207 -30.86 20.66 -7.66
CA CYS A 207 -31.81 21.77 -7.70
C CYS A 207 -33.17 21.31 -7.19
N PHE A 208 -33.70 21.99 -6.17
CA PHE A 208 -35.03 21.76 -5.62
C PHE A 208 -35.98 22.91 -6.01
N PRO A 209 -37.10 22.62 -6.68
CA PRO A 209 -38.16 23.60 -6.88
C PRO A 209 -38.91 23.84 -5.56
N ILE A 210 -39.10 25.10 -5.19
CA ILE A 210 -39.79 25.48 -3.95
C ILE A 210 -40.95 26.39 -4.34
N LYS A 211 -42.17 26.03 -3.92
CA LYS A 211 -43.39 26.73 -4.32
C LYS A 211 -43.36 28.15 -3.79
N GLY A 212 -43.45 29.15 -4.68
CA GLY A 212 -43.44 30.57 -4.29
C GLY A 212 -42.06 31.14 -3.94
N HIS A 213 -40.97 30.38 -4.08
CA HIS A 213 -39.61 30.82 -3.74
C HIS A 213 -38.61 30.49 -4.86
N ALA A 214 -37.43 31.12 -4.81
CA ALA A 214 -36.31 30.79 -5.69
C ALA A 214 -35.91 29.31 -5.53
N LYS A 215 -35.48 28.67 -6.62
CA LYS A 215 -35.01 27.28 -6.58
C LYS A 215 -33.77 27.19 -5.69
N LEU A 216 -33.72 26.20 -4.81
CA LEU A 216 -32.54 25.92 -4.01
C LEU A 216 -31.57 25.08 -4.84
N LYS A 217 -30.33 25.56 -5.03
CA LYS A 217 -29.24 24.82 -5.67
C LYS A 217 -28.21 24.47 -4.60
N VAL A 218 -28.02 23.17 -4.34
CA VAL A 218 -27.08 22.65 -3.33
C VAL A 218 -25.94 21.94 -4.05
N PRO A 219 -24.66 22.11 -3.63
CA PRO A 219 -23.56 21.29 -4.13
C PRO A 219 -23.85 19.81 -3.85
N MET A 220 -23.54 18.98 -4.84
CA MET A 220 -23.86 17.56 -4.79
C MET A 220 -22.61 16.76 -4.42
N SER A 221 -22.71 15.90 -3.42
CA SER A 221 -21.62 14.98 -3.07
C SER A 221 -21.43 13.90 -4.13
N TYR A 222 -20.19 13.42 -4.23
CA TYR A 222 -19.77 12.30 -5.05
C TYR A 222 -19.84 10.99 -4.27
N ARG A 223 -20.85 10.87 -3.41
CA ARG A 223 -21.12 9.66 -2.65
C ARG A 223 -21.20 8.45 -3.59
N ASP A 224 -20.39 7.43 -3.31
CA ASP A 224 -20.39 6.14 -3.99
C ASP A 224 -20.27 6.31 -5.53
N ALA A 225 -19.49 7.32 -5.95
CA ALA A 225 -19.34 7.73 -7.34
C ALA A 225 -17.91 8.17 -7.64
N VAL A 226 -17.56 8.19 -8.92
CA VAL A 226 -16.24 8.62 -9.40
C VAL A 226 -16.25 10.11 -9.74
N ALA A 227 -15.20 10.80 -9.32
CA ALA A 227 -14.93 12.20 -9.59
C ALA A 227 -13.47 12.39 -10.02
N THR A 228 -13.26 12.97 -11.18
CA THR A 228 -11.94 13.31 -11.70
C THR A 228 -11.69 14.80 -11.49
N VAL A 229 -10.76 15.16 -10.62
CA VAL A 229 -10.36 16.54 -10.37
C VAL A 229 -9.11 16.83 -11.18
N VAL A 230 -9.11 17.93 -11.94
CA VAL A 230 -8.00 18.27 -12.84
C VAL A 230 -7.46 19.66 -12.49
N ARG A 231 -6.15 19.77 -12.31
CA ARG A 231 -5.43 21.04 -12.12
C ARG A 231 -5.95 21.89 -10.96
N ALA A 232 -6.37 21.25 -9.88
CA ALA A 232 -6.84 21.93 -8.68
C ALA A 232 -5.68 22.28 -7.74
N GLY A 233 -5.63 23.55 -7.34
CA GLY A 233 -4.80 24.01 -6.20
C GLY A 233 -5.28 23.49 -4.84
N ARG A 234 -4.43 23.59 -3.82
CA ARG A 234 -4.72 23.10 -2.45
C ARG A 234 -6.01 23.65 -1.86
N SER A 235 -6.30 24.95 -2.04
CA SER A 235 -7.54 25.58 -1.54
C SER A 235 -8.80 24.96 -2.14
N HIS A 236 -8.82 24.71 -3.45
CA HIS A 236 -9.93 24.06 -4.13
C HIS A 236 -10.13 22.62 -3.65
N LEU A 237 -9.05 21.90 -3.37
CA LEU A 237 -9.13 20.52 -2.86
C LEU A 237 -9.68 20.48 -1.44
N LEU A 238 -9.29 21.41 -0.57
CA LEU A 238 -9.85 21.53 0.78
C LEU A 238 -11.34 21.90 0.75
N GLU A 239 -11.75 22.77 -0.18
CA GLU A 239 -13.19 23.07 -0.41
C GLU A 239 -13.96 21.83 -0.89
N ALA A 240 -13.36 21.05 -1.80
CA ALA A 240 -14.02 19.92 -2.44
C ALA A 240 -14.01 18.63 -1.59
N GLU A 241 -13.06 18.48 -0.66
CA GLU A 241 -12.86 17.27 0.15
C GLU A 241 -14.15 16.74 0.80
N PRO A 242 -14.98 17.55 1.48
CA PRO A 242 -16.21 17.05 2.12
C PRO A 242 -17.23 16.46 1.13
N TYR A 243 -17.11 16.80 -0.16
CA TYR A 243 -17.98 16.30 -1.23
C TYR A 243 -17.37 15.09 -1.95
N LEU A 244 -16.06 14.90 -1.87
CA LEU A 244 -15.31 13.86 -2.56
C LEU A 244 -14.97 12.67 -1.65
N CYS A 245 -14.87 12.89 -0.34
CA CYS A 245 -14.40 11.89 0.61
C CYS A 245 -15.21 10.60 0.60
N GLN A 246 -16.52 10.69 0.33
CA GLN A 246 -17.45 9.55 0.28
C GLN A 246 -17.51 8.85 -1.11
N GLY A 247 -16.56 9.10 -2.01
CA GLY A 247 -16.51 8.51 -3.35
C GLY A 247 -15.09 8.13 -3.78
N CYS A 248 -14.92 7.91 -5.09
CA CYS A 248 -13.60 7.82 -5.73
C CYS A 248 -13.15 9.20 -6.20
N ALA A 249 -12.05 9.71 -5.67
CA ALA A 249 -11.42 10.95 -6.13
C ALA A 249 -10.14 10.63 -6.93
N VAL A 250 -10.15 10.92 -8.22
CA VAL A 250 -8.98 10.80 -9.08
C VAL A 250 -8.44 12.19 -9.35
N LEU A 251 -7.26 12.48 -8.81
CA LEU A 251 -6.63 13.80 -8.86
C LEU A 251 -5.58 13.80 -9.98
N ILE A 252 -5.81 14.56 -11.05
CA ILE A 252 -4.89 14.68 -12.18
C ILE A 252 -4.20 16.03 -12.12
N ASN A 253 -2.87 16.04 -12.07
CA ASN A 253 -2.05 17.26 -12.06
C ASN A 253 -2.50 18.27 -10.99
N CYS A 254 -2.85 17.78 -9.80
CA CYS A 254 -3.37 18.55 -8.68
C CYS A 254 -2.30 18.79 -7.61
N SER A 255 -2.54 19.76 -6.72
CA SER A 255 -1.71 19.91 -5.51
C SER A 255 -1.82 18.67 -4.60
N SER A 256 -0.75 18.39 -3.86
CA SER A 256 -0.74 17.34 -2.83
C SER A 256 -1.72 17.63 -1.69
N VAL A 257 -2.41 16.58 -1.23
CA VAL A 257 -3.32 16.59 -0.08
C VAL A 257 -3.15 15.32 0.75
N GLU A 258 -3.32 15.44 2.07
CA GLU A 258 -3.02 14.36 3.03
C GLU A 258 -3.99 13.19 2.96
N TRP A 259 -5.25 13.43 2.57
CA TRP A 259 -6.27 12.39 2.45
C TRP A 259 -6.10 11.50 1.21
N CYS A 260 -5.17 11.83 0.30
CA CYS A 260 -4.85 11.02 -0.88
C CYS A 260 -3.64 10.12 -0.58
N ARG A 261 -3.89 8.86 -0.23
CA ARG A 261 -2.84 7.88 0.15
C ARG A 261 -2.21 7.16 -1.04
N SER A 262 -2.90 7.07 -2.18
CA SER A 262 -2.36 6.47 -3.40
C SER A 262 -1.79 7.53 -4.33
N LYS A 263 -0.50 7.46 -4.65
CA LYS A 263 0.16 8.36 -5.61
C LYS A 263 0.91 7.54 -6.66
N LEU A 264 0.55 7.71 -7.92
CA LEU A 264 1.22 7.07 -9.04
C LEU A 264 2.34 7.98 -9.55
N ARG A 265 3.48 7.37 -9.88
CA ARG A 265 4.66 8.09 -10.35
C ARG A 265 4.46 8.54 -11.80
N PRO A 266 4.96 9.71 -12.22
CA PRO A 266 4.84 10.17 -13.60
C PRO A 266 5.39 9.19 -14.64
N ALA A 267 6.51 8.52 -14.34
CA ALA A 267 7.09 7.49 -15.22
C ALA A 267 6.16 6.30 -15.45
N ALA A 268 5.29 5.96 -14.49
CA ALA A 268 4.35 4.87 -14.62
C ALA A 268 3.12 5.24 -15.48
N LEU A 269 2.98 6.51 -15.85
CA LEU A 269 1.89 7.09 -16.64
C LEU A 269 2.36 7.58 -18.02
N SER A 270 3.65 7.47 -18.34
CA SER A 270 4.21 7.96 -19.61
C SER A 270 3.98 7.00 -20.78
N HIS A 271 3.85 5.71 -20.52
CA HIS A 271 3.61 4.68 -21.53
C HIS A 271 2.30 3.95 -21.22
N TYR A 272 1.43 3.88 -22.23
CA TYR A 272 0.18 3.15 -22.21
C TYR A 272 0.07 2.30 -23.47
N ASP A 273 -0.68 1.20 -23.42
CA ASP A 273 -1.00 0.39 -24.59
C ASP A 273 -2.17 1.04 -25.38
N PRO A 274 -1.94 1.55 -26.61
CA PRO A 274 -2.99 2.20 -27.39
C PRO A 274 -4.11 1.25 -27.84
N LEU A 275 -3.80 -0.03 -28.04
CA LEU A 275 -4.81 -1.03 -28.43
C LEU A 275 -5.74 -1.33 -27.26
N VAL A 276 -5.19 -1.46 -26.06
CA VAL A 276 -5.99 -1.62 -24.83
C VAL A 276 -6.84 -0.38 -24.59
N TYR A 277 -6.26 0.82 -24.74
CA TYR A 277 -7.01 2.06 -24.61
C TYR A 277 -8.17 2.15 -25.61
N GLN A 278 -7.92 1.87 -26.89
CA GLN A 278 -8.94 1.89 -27.93
C GLN A 278 -10.06 0.88 -27.62
N PHE A 279 -9.70 -0.33 -27.20
CA PHE A 279 -10.66 -1.35 -26.80
C PHE A 279 -11.56 -0.88 -25.64
N ILE A 280 -11.01 -0.17 -24.65
CA ILE A 280 -11.79 0.42 -23.55
C ILE A 280 -12.75 1.49 -24.08
N GLN A 281 -12.30 2.35 -25.00
CA GLN A 281 -13.15 3.40 -25.57
C GLN A 281 -14.32 2.83 -26.39
N ASP A 282 -14.06 1.82 -27.21
CA ASP A 282 -15.08 1.15 -28.03
C ASP A 282 -16.18 0.50 -27.15
N HIS A 283 -15.81 0.05 -25.95
CA HIS A 283 -16.70 -0.65 -25.02
C HIS A 283 -17.03 0.16 -23.75
N ARG A 284 -16.92 1.50 -23.80
CA ARG A 284 -17.17 2.39 -22.66
C ARG A 284 -18.56 2.21 -22.01
N ALA A 285 -19.57 1.87 -22.81
CA ALA A 285 -20.94 1.71 -22.32
C ALA A 285 -21.08 0.44 -21.48
N GLN A 286 -20.41 -0.64 -21.90
CA GLN A 286 -20.33 -1.92 -21.22
C GLN A 286 -19.51 -1.81 -19.94
N LEU A 287 -18.39 -1.06 -19.95
CA LEU A 287 -17.63 -0.77 -18.73
C LEU A 287 -18.48 -0.03 -17.69
N SER A 288 -19.13 1.07 -18.08
CA SER A 288 -20.01 1.82 -17.18
C SER A 288 -21.14 0.95 -16.60
N LEU A 289 -21.71 0.07 -17.43
CA LEU A 289 -22.72 -0.89 -16.99
C LEU A 289 -22.16 -1.87 -15.96
N MET A 290 -20.99 -2.46 -16.21
CA MET A 290 -20.38 -3.42 -15.29
C MET A 290 -20.07 -2.79 -13.94
N LEU A 291 -19.55 -1.56 -13.93
CA LEU A 291 -19.34 -0.79 -12.69
C LEU A 291 -20.64 -0.49 -11.96
N ALA A 292 -21.74 -0.21 -12.67
CA ALA A 292 -23.05 -0.05 -12.05
C ALA A 292 -23.62 -1.37 -11.51
N CYS A 293 -23.35 -2.49 -12.17
CA CYS A 293 -23.72 -3.81 -11.67
C CYS A 293 -22.95 -4.16 -10.40
N TRP A 294 -21.63 -3.91 -10.35
CA TRP A 294 -20.83 -4.03 -9.14
C TRP A 294 -21.38 -3.16 -8.00
N TRP A 295 -21.72 -1.92 -8.30
CA TRP A 295 -22.31 -1.01 -7.32
C TRP A 295 -23.60 -1.56 -6.69
N CYS A 296 -24.46 -2.21 -7.49
CA CYS A 296 -25.75 -2.76 -7.07
C CYS A 296 -25.67 -4.16 -6.42
N SER A 297 -24.64 -4.95 -6.71
CA SER A 297 -24.63 -6.40 -6.43
C SER A 297 -24.18 -6.76 -5.02
N VAL A 298 -23.49 -5.84 -4.36
CA VAL A 298 -22.78 -6.11 -3.12
C VAL A 298 -23.72 -5.97 -1.92
N ASP A 299 -23.70 -6.92 -1.01
CA ASP A 299 -24.50 -6.93 0.22
C ASP A 299 -23.92 -6.02 1.32
N ASP A 300 -24.63 -5.95 2.46
CA ASP A 300 -24.19 -5.14 3.61
C ASP A 300 -22.99 -5.76 4.37
N ASN A 301 -22.72 -7.06 4.17
CA ASN A 301 -21.66 -7.79 4.86
C ASN A 301 -20.31 -7.71 4.14
N TRP A 302 -20.30 -7.31 2.87
CA TRP A 302 -19.09 -7.16 2.08
C TRP A 302 -18.05 -6.23 2.71
N ALA A 303 -18.44 -5.00 3.10
CA ALA A 303 -17.49 -4.04 3.65
C ALA A 303 -16.84 -4.54 4.96
N PRO A 304 -17.59 -5.09 5.94
CA PRO A 304 -17.00 -5.80 7.08
C PRO A 304 -16.00 -6.88 6.66
N SER A 305 -16.38 -7.76 5.73
CA SER A 305 -15.51 -8.85 5.27
C SER A 305 -14.20 -8.35 4.65
N ILE A 306 -14.25 -7.29 3.85
CA ILE A 306 -13.05 -6.68 3.24
C ILE A 306 -12.11 -6.14 4.32
N ILE A 307 -12.66 -5.42 5.30
CA ILE A 307 -11.88 -4.81 6.38
C ILE A 307 -11.26 -5.89 7.28
N ASP A 308 -12.00 -6.94 7.62
CA ASP A 308 -11.52 -8.04 8.45
C ASP A 308 -10.41 -8.83 7.75
N GLN A 309 -10.58 -9.15 6.46
CA GLN A 309 -9.56 -9.82 5.65
C GLN A 309 -8.30 -8.97 5.48
N ALA A 310 -8.45 -7.66 5.27
CA ALA A 310 -7.32 -6.73 5.17
C ALA A 310 -6.59 -6.56 6.50
N ARG A 311 -7.28 -6.65 7.65
CA ARG A 311 -6.62 -6.66 8.98
C ARG A 311 -5.90 -7.97 9.24
N ALA A 312 -6.53 -9.09 8.88
CA ALA A 312 -5.98 -10.43 9.07
C ALA A 312 -4.67 -10.65 8.31
N SER A 313 -4.43 -9.94 7.19
CA SER A 313 -3.18 -10.05 6.44
C SER A 313 -1.94 -9.54 7.18
N PHE A 314 -2.09 -8.80 8.27
CA PHE A 314 -0.98 -8.34 9.12
C PHE A 314 -0.58 -9.37 10.20
N GLY A 315 -1.23 -10.53 10.20
CA GLY A 315 -0.99 -11.57 11.21
C GLY A 315 -1.70 -11.26 12.53
N LYS A 316 -1.52 -12.17 13.50
CA LYS A 316 -2.06 -11.98 14.85
C LYS A 316 -1.10 -11.08 15.63
N PRO A 317 -1.63 -10.12 16.41
CA PRO A 317 -0.78 -9.35 17.32
C PRO A 317 -0.09 -10.29 18.30
N ASP A 318 1.22 -10.13 18.47
CA ASP A 318 1.96 -10.87 19.49
C ASP A 318 1.39 -10.52 20.87
N SER A 319 1.15 -11.57 21.68
CA SER A 319 0.62 -11.50 23.05
C SER A 319 1.33 -10.48 23.97
N ARG A 320 2.56 -10.08 23.64
CA ARG A 320 3.34 -9.08 24.37
C ARG A 320 2.91 -7.63 24.11
N PHE A 321 2.17 -7.35 23.05
CA PHE A 321 1.72 -6.00 22.71
C PHE A 321 0.25 -5.79 23.05
N VAL A 322 -0.05 -4.64 23.67
CA VAL A 322 -1.41 -4.24 24.09
C VAL A 322 -2.27 -3.83 22.90
N SER A 323 -1.66 -3.29 21.84
CA SER A 323 -2.35 -2.88 20.61
C SER A 323 -1.40 -2.92 19.43
N MET A 324 -1.89 -3.36 18.27
CA MET A 324 -1.19 -3.28 17.00
C MET A 324 -1.93 -2.30 16.09
N THR A 325 -1.25 -1.24 15.66
CA THR A 325 -1.77 -0.33 14.63
C THR A 325 -1.02 -0.60 13.32
N PRO A 326 -1.69 -1.14 12.29
CA PRO A 326 -1.09 -1.34 10.99
C PRO A 326 -0.56 -0.02 10.42
N ASP A 327 0.54 -0.07 9.66
CA ASP A 327 0.99 1.09 8.89
C ASP A 327 -0.17 1.60 8.00
N PRO A 328 -0.56 2.88 8.07
CA PRO A 328 -1.74 3.39 7.36
C PRO A 328 -1.68 3.26 5.83
N LYS A 329 -0.48 3.21 5.23
CA LYS A 329 -0.29 3.04 3.78
C LYS A 329 -0.38 1.56 3.42
N LEU A 330 0.30 0.69 4.16
CA LEU A 330 0.21 -0.76 3.94
C LEU A 330 -1.21 -1.26 4.16
N TYR A 331 -1.90 -0.75 5.17
CA TYR A 331 -3.27 -1.13 5.46
C TYR A 331 -4.25 -0.66 4.38
N HIS A 332 -4.11 0.58 3.91
CA HIS A 332 -4.85 1.05 2.74
C HIS A 332 -4.62 0.15 1.53
N ARG A 333 -3.37 -0.22 1.27
CA ARG A 333 -3.00 -1.11 0.17
C ARG A 333 -3.58 -2.52 0.33
N ALA A 334 -3.64 -3.06 1.55
CA ALA A 334 -4.29 -4.33 1.85
C ALA A 334 -5.82 -4.28 1.59
N ILE A 335 -6.49 -3.17 1.93
CA ILE A 335 -7.91 -2.97 1.60
C ILE A 335 -8.12 -2.97 0.08
N LEU A 336 -7.27 -2.25 -0.68
CA LEU A 336 -7.35 -2.24 -2.15
C LEU A 336 -7.16 -3.64 -2.75
N HIS A 337 -6.25 -4.44 -2.20
CA HIS A 337 -6.04 -5.83 -2.60
C HIS A 337 -7.32 -6.65 -2.43
N GLN A 338 -7.93 -6.62 -1.24
CA GLN A 338 -9.15 -7.38 -0.96
C GLN A 338 -10.33 -6.93 -1.83
N ILE A 339 -10.44 -5.64 -2.17
CA ILE A 339 -11.46 -5.13 -3.09
C ILE A 339 -11.32 -5.78 -4.48
N LEU A 340 -10.10 -5.88 -5.01
CA LEU A 340 -9.86 -6.50 -6.33
C LEU A 340 -10.14 -8.01 -6.30
N LEU A 341 -9.70 -8.72 -5.27
CA LEU A 341 -10.00 -10.15 -5.12
C LEU A 341 -11.51 -10.40 -5.03
N SER A 342 -12.22 -9.57 -4.26
CA SER A 342 -13.68 -9.64 -4.16
C SER A 342 -14.37 -9.33 -5.50
N TYR A 343 -13.82 -8.41 -6.29
CA TYR A 343 -14.34 -8.14 -7.62
C TYR A 343 -14.13 -9.33 -8.58
N LEU A 344 -12.97 -9.98 -8.55
CA LEU A 344 -12.70 -11.19 -9.34
C LEU A 344 -13.65 -12.34 -8.94
N ASP A 345 -13.85 -12.57 -7.65
CA ASP A 345 -14.82 -13.54 -7.13
C ASP A 345 -16.26 -13.20 -7.56
N PHE A 346 -16.63 -11.92 -7.55
CA PHE A 346 -17.91 -11.46 -8.08
C PHE A 346 -18.08 -11.77 -9.57
N LEU A 347 -17.05 -11.53 -10.41
CA LEU A 347 -17.10 -11.84 -11.83
C LEU A 347 -17.26 -13.35 -12.09
N GLN A 348 -16.60 -14.18 -11.28
CA GLN A 348 -16.72 -15.63 -11.34
C GLN A 348 -18.11 -16.12 -10.92
N LYS A 349 -18.59 -15.71 -9.74
CA LYS A 349 -19.90 -16.11 -9.18
C LYS A 349 -21.08 -15.71 -10.05
N GLN A 350 -20.99 -14.56 -10.71
CA GLN A 350 -22.01 -14.07 -11.64
C GLN A 350 -21.90 -14.67 -13.05
N LEU A 351 -21.00 -15.67 -13.24
CA LEU A 351 -20.72 -16.33 -14.52
C LEU A 351 -20.40 -15.34 -15.64
N ARG A 352 -19.70 -14.24 -15.31
CA ARG A 352 -19.34 -13.20 -16.29
C ARG A 352 -18.09 -13.58 -17.05
N LEU A 353 -17.15 -14.28 -16.43
CA LEU A 353 -15.95 -14.81 -17.06
C LEU A 353 -15.65 -16.20 -16.49
N PRO A 354 -15.14 -17.14 -17.32
CA PRO A 354 -14.70 -18.44 -16.83
C PRO A 354 -13.44 -18.31 -15.97
N SER A 355 -13.22 -19.27 -15.06
CA SER A 355 -12.06 -19.27 -14.15
C SER A 355 -10.73 -19.16 -14.91
N GLU A 356 -10.59 -19.86 -16.03
CA GLU A 356 -9.39 -19.84 -16.89
C GLU A 356 -9.00 -18.42 -17.36
N MET A 357 -9.98 -17.56 -17.59
CA MET A 357 -9.76 -16.17 -17.98
C MET A 357 -9.44 -15.26 -16.79
N LEU A 358 -9.83 -15.65 -15.58
CA LEU A 358 -9.65 -14.85 -14.35
C LEU A 358 -8.34 -15.18 -13.64
N GLU A 359 -7.84 -16.42 -13.72
CA GLU A 359 -6.59 -16.85 -13.06
C GLU A 359 -5.38 -15.96 -13.40
N PRO A 360 -5.13 -15.57 -14.67
CA PRO A 360 -4.02 -14.68 -15.01
C PRO A 360 -4.14 -13.32 -14.31
N TYR A 361 -5.34 -12.76 -14.25
CA TYR A 361 -5.60 -11.49 -13.57
C TYR A 361 -5.48 -11.64 -12.04
N ALA A 362 -5.92 -12.76 -11.47
CA ALA A 362 -5.74 -13.05 -10.06
C ALA A 362 -4.25 -13.19 -9.69
N ALA A 363 -3.43 -13.78 -10.55
CA ALA A 363 -1.98 -13.86 -10.38
C ALA A 363 -1.32 -12.48 -10.50
N MET A 364 -1.71 -11.66 -11.47
CA MET A 364 -1.27 -10.27 -11.61
C MET A 364 -1.56 -9.44 -10.35
N VAL A 365 -2.80 -9.50 -9.85
CA VAL A 365 -3.21 -8.80 -8.63
C VAL A 365 -2.39 -9.29 -7.43
N ARG A 366 -2.23 -10.60 -7.25
CA ARG A 366 -1.39 -11.15 -6.19
C ARG A 366 0.05 -10.66 -6.29
N GLY A 367 0.66 -10.70 -7.47
CA GLY A 367 2.03 -10.22 -7.69
C GLY A 367 2.24 -8.74 -7.34
N VAL A 368 1.22 -7.89 -7.46
CA VAL A 368 1.30 -6.47 -7.10
C VAL A 368 1.18 -6.23 -5.59
N PHE A 369 0.27 -6.92 -4.92
CA PHE A 369 -0.12 -6.61 -3.54
C PHE A 369 0.48 -7.54 -2.50
N ALA A 370 0.79 -8.76 -2.88
CA ALA A 370 1.45 -9.78 -2.09
C ALA A 370 2.49 -10.47 -2.98
N PRO A 371 3.53 -9.74 -3.43
CA PRO A 371 4.61 -10.35 -4.20
C PRO A 371 5.17 -11.51 -3.39
N GLU A 372 5.37 -12.66 -4.04
CA GLU A 372 6.14 -13.74 -3.45
C GLU A 372 7.51 -13.16 -3.12
N ILE A 373 7.77 -12.99 -1.82
CA ILE A 373 9.12 -12.69 -1.35
C ILE A 373 9.90 -13.93 -1.77
N PRO A 374 10.92 -13.81 -2.64
CA PRO A 374 11.77 -14.95 -2.95
C PRO A 374 12.21 -15.50 -1.60
N ASP A 375 11.99 -16.80 -1.37
CA ASP A 375 12.50 -17.45 -0.17
C ASP A 375 13.95 -16.99 -0.02
N GLU A 376 14.29 -16.38 1.13
CA GLU A 376 15.69 -16.08 1.42
C GLU A 376 16.45 -17.38 1.11
N PRO A 377 17.51 -17.32 0.27
CA PRO A 377 18.21 -18.54 -0.11
C PRO A 377 18.51 -19.28 1.19
N GLU A 378 17.98 -20.51 1.32
CA GLU A 378 18.11 -21.35 2.51
C GLU A 378 19.46 -21.05 3.13
N ALA A 379 19.46 -20.41 4.31
CA ALA A 379 20.69 -19.99 4.94
C ALA A 379 21.63 -21.19 4.91
N ALA A 380 22.73 -21.08 4.14
CA ALA A 380 23.63 -22.19 3.93
C ALA A 380 23.94 -22.81 5.30
N PRO A 381 23.95 -24.15 5.43
CA PRO A 381 24.07 -24.80 6.73
C PRO A 381 25.20 -24.16 7.53
N LEU A 382 24.90 -23.81 8.79
CA LEU A 382 25.78 -23.05 9.66
C LEU A 382 27.18 -23.69 9.66
N ARG A 383 28.17 -23.04 9.04
CA ARG A 383 29.54 -23.57 8.90
C ARG A 383 30.29 -23.42 10.23
N SER A 384 30.01 -24.32 11.17
CA SER A 384 30.63 -24.30 12.51
C SER A 384 32.08 -24.74 12.45
N LEU A 385 32.97 -24.08 13.21
CA LEU A 385 34.36 -24.51 13.40
C LEU A 385 34.48 -25.91 14.06
N GLU A 386 33.41 -26.39 14.70
CA GLU A 386 33.31 -27.74 15.26
C GLU A 386 33.17 -28.84 14.19
N ASP A 387 32.82 -28.46 12.95
CA ASP A 387 32.81 -29.36 11.81
C ASP A 387 34.25 -29.68 11.36
N PRO A 388 34.64 -30.97 11.29
CA PRO A 388 35.98 -31.37 10.84
C PRO A 388 36.39 -30.82 9.47
N GLU A 389 35.44 -30.64 8.54
CA GLU A 389 35.73 -30.12 7.20
C GLU A 389 36.07 -28.62 7.25
N VAL A 390 35.29 -27.85 8.01
CA VAL A 390 35.51 -26.40 8.22
C VAL A 390 36.81 -26.18 9.01
N PHE A 391 37.08 -27.01 10.02
CA PHE A 391 38.34 -26.98 10.76
C PHE A 391 39.54 -27.21 9.83
N LEU A 392 39.48 -28.22 8.96
CA LEU A 392 40.55 -28.52 8.02
C LEU A 392 40.73 -27.40 6.99
N GLU A 393 39.64 -26.80 6.49
CA GLU A 393 39.71 -25.64 5.60
C GLU A 393 40.47 -24.47 6.24
N VAL A 394 40.14 -24.13 7.49
CA VAL A 394 40.82 -23.07 8.24
C VAL A 394 42.30 -23.44 8.48
N MET A 395 42.59 -24.69 8.82
CA MET A 395 43.97 -25.16 9.01
C MET A 395 44.79 -25.17 7.71
N LYS A 396 44.19 -25.53 6.57
CA LYS A 396 44.81 -25.44 5.24
C LYS A 396 45.14 -24.02 4.87
N ALA A 397 44.20 -23.10 5.07
CA ALA A 397 44.42 -21.68 4.84
C ALA A 397 45.54 -21.14 5.74
N LEU A 398 45.55 -21.55 7.03
CA LEU A 398 46.57 -21.15 7.99
C LEU A 398 47.96 -21.63 7.60
N SER A 399 48.13 -22.92 7.25
CA SER A 399 49.42 -23.48 6.84
C SER A 399 49.87 -22.97 5.47
N GLY A 400 48.94 -22.84 4.52
CA GLY A 400 49.22 -22.36 3.17
C GLY A 400 49.58 -20.88 3.11
N SER A 401 49.02 -20.05 4.01
CA SER A 401 49.35 -18.62 4.08
C SER A 401 50.64 -18.33 4.85
N ASN A 402 51.20 -19.31 5.56
CA ASN A 402 52.38 -19.13 6.40
C ASN A 402 53.43 -20.25 6.21
N PRO A 403 53.83 -20.60 4.97
CA PRO A 403 54.77 -21.70 4.74
C PRO A 403 56.13 -21.41 5.39
N ASP A 404 56.61 -20.17 5.33
CA ASP A 404 57.91 -19.75 5.88
C ASP A 404 57.97 -19.80 7.41
N ARG A 405 56.81 -19.88 8.08
CA ARG A 405 56.71 -19.99 9.53
C ARG A 405 56.57 -21.45 10.00
N ILE A 406 56.57 -22.42 9.10
CA ILE A 406 56.55 -23.85 9.42
C ILE A 406 57.96 -24.41 9.23
N ALA A 407 58.56 -24.92 10.30
CA ALA A 407 59.89 -25.52 10.20
C ALA A 407 59.86 -26.81 9.39
N ALA A 408 60.88 -26.99 8.54
CA ALA A 408 61.08 -28.21 7.77
C ALA A 408 61.41 -29.42 8.66
N LEU A 409 61.45 -30.63 8.07
CA LEU A 409 61.70 -31.88 8.81
C LEU A 409 63.06 -31.90 9.52
N ASP A 410 64.07 -31.32 8.89
CA ASP A 410 65.46 -31.22 9.32
C ASP A 410 65.77 -29.95 10.10
N GLN A 411 64.82 -29.03 10.20
CA GLN A 411 64.97 -27.76 10.92
C GLN A 411 64.43 -27.89 12.35
N SER A 412 65.21 -27.43 13.33
CA SER A 412 64.78 -27.37 14.73
C SER A 412 63.66 -26.33 14.93
N PHE A 413 62.66 -26.68 15.74
CA PHE A 413 61.57 -25.76 16.06
C PHE A 413 62.02 -24.79 17.16
N SER A 414 62.09 -23.50 16.83
CA SER A 414 62.50 -22.45 17.78
C SER A 414 61.42 -21.38 17.97
N ARG A 415 61.08 -21.08 19.23
CA ARG A 415 60.19 -19.96 19.59
C ARG A 415 60.77 -18.61 19.19
N GLN A 416 62.10 -18.47 19.17
CA GLN A 416 62.79 -17.22 18.80
C GLN A 416 62.58 -16.86 17.32
N HIS A 417 62.48 -17.86 16.46
CA HIS A 417 62.22 -17.71 15.03
C HIS A 417 60.73 -17.61 14.69
N LYS A 418 59.85 -17.48 15.71
CA LYS A 418 58.39 -17.32 15.58
C LYS A 418 57.71 -18.39 14.71
N HIS A 419 58.23 -19.61 14.73
CA HIS A 419 57.62 -20.75 14.05
C HIS A 419 56.21 -21.01 14.60
N LEU A 420 55.27 -21.26 13.69
CA LEU A 420 53.89 -21.65 13.97
C LEU A 420 53.79 -23.13 14.34
N GLY A 421 54.57 -23.96 13.63
CA GLY A 421 54.66 -25.40 13.83
C GLY A 421 55.86 -25.96 13.09
N ALA A 422 56.00 -27.29 13.11
CA ALA A 422 57.02 -28.00 12.36
C ALA A 422 56.46 -29.27 11.71
N TRP A 423 56.98 -29.62 10.55
CA TRP A 423 56.74 -30.93 9.95
C TRP A 423 57.57 -31.99 10.67
N ARG A 424 56.92 -33.07 11.12
CA ARG A 424 57.58 -34.19 11.80
C ARG A 424 56.96 -35.51 11.40
N ASP A 425 57.79 -36.53 11.25
CA ASP A 425 57.35 -37.89 10.98
C ASP A 425 57.17 -38.63 12.32
N ILE A 426 55.95 -39.07 12.61
CA ILE A 426 55.62 -39.84 13.82
C ILE A 426 55.01 -41.17 13.41
N SER A 427 55.69 -42.27 13.74
CA SER A 427 55.21 -43.63 13.46
C SER A 427 54.92 -43.88 11.97
N GLY A 428 55.73 -43.30 11.08
CA GLY A 428 55.62 -43.49 9.62
C GLY A 428 54.63 -42.56 8.90
N GLU A 429 53.93 -41.66 9.60
CA GLU A 429 53.05 -40.64 9.00
C GLU A 429 53.59 -39.24 9.33
N ARG A 430 53.49 -38.32 8.36
CA ARG A 430 53.92 -36.92 8.52
C ARG A 430 52.80 -36.07 9.11
N TYR A 431 53.14 -35.28 10.12
CA TYR A 431 52.22 -34.36 10.78
C TYR A 431 52.77 -32.94 10.80
N LEU A 432 51.87 -31.96 10.69
CA LEU A 432 52.13 -30.60 11.14
C LEU A 432 51.91 -30.56 12.65
N ILE A 433 52.97 -30.35 13.42
CA ILE A 433 52.91 -30.26 14.88
C ILE A 433 53.01 -28.81 15.31
N MET A 434 52.04 -28.35 16.11
CA MET A 434 51.99 -27.00 16.67
C MET A 434 51.85 -27.08 18.19
N LEU A 435 52.50 -26.17 18.92
CA LEU A 435 52.25 -26.01 20.35
C LEU A 435 50.77 -25.65 20.58
N GLU A 436 50.13 -26.23 21.59
CA GLU A 436 48.69 -26.04 21.88
C GLU A 436 48.31 -24.55 21.97
N ASP A 437 49.09 -23.75 22.71
CA ASP A 437 48.84 -22.31 22.88
C ASP A 437 48.99 -21.52 21.57
N THR A 438 50.00 -21.88 20.76
CA THR A 438 50.25 -21.23 19.46
C THR A 438 49.15 -21.59 18.47
N TRP A 439 48.78 -22.87 18.41
CA TRP A 439 47.67 -23.37 17.59
C TRP A 439 46.36 -22.68 17.97
N ALA A 440 46.02 -22.62 19.26
CA ALA A 440 44.78 -22.03 19.73
C ALA A 440 44.65 -20.56 19.31
N LYS A 441 45.73 -19.79 19.47
CA LYS A 441 45.75 -18.36 19.10
C LYS A 441 45.61 -18.14 17.59
N GLU A 442 46.34 -18.91 16.79
CA GLU A 442 46.41 -18.70 15.34
C GLU A 442 45.20 -19.29 14.62
N LEU A 443 44.65 -20.42 15.10
CA LEU A 443 43.37 -20.97 14.64
C LEU A 443 42.23 -19.99 14.92
N ALA A 444 42.12 -19.46 16.14
CA ALA A 444 41.07 -18.50 16.49
C ALA A 444 41.15 -17.22 15.63
N LYS A 445 42.36 -16.79 15.28
CA LYS A 445 42.57 -15.66 14.37
C LYS A 445 42.18 -16.00 12.94
N ALA A 446 42.58 -17.18 12.44
CA ALA A 446 42.25 -17.64 11.10
C ALA A 446 40.73 -17.83 10.93
N ALA A 447 40.07 -18.51 11.86
CA ALA A 447 38.63 -18.78 11.82
C ALA A 447 37.79 -17.48 11.80
N ARG A 448 38.16 -16.46 12.58
CA ARG A 448 37.48 -15.15 12.59
C ARG A 448 37.66 -14.35 11.29
N ASN A 449 38.72 -14.64 10.54
CA ASN A 449 38.99 -14.01 9.26
C ASN A 449 38.37 -14.78 8.08
N THR A 450 37.83 -15.99 8.32
CA THR A 450 37.13 -16.77 7.30
C THR A 450 35.65 -16.37 7.28
N GLU A 451 35.19 -15.87 6.14
CA GLU A 451 33.82 -15.39 5.98
C GLU A 451 32.81 -16.54 6.11
N GLY A 452 31.77 -16.33 6.93
CA GLY A 452 30.68 -17.28 7.11
C GLY A 452 30.93 -18.44 8.08
N VAL A 453 32.05 -18.47 8.81
CA VAL A 453 32.33 -19.50 9.83
C VAL A 453 31.77 -19.11 11.20
N ASP A 454 30.98 -19.99 11.82
CA ASP A 454 30.54 -19.80 13.21
C ASP A 454 31.70 -20.10 14.18
N CYS A 455 32.05 -19.08 14.96
CA CYS A 455 33.13 -19.08 15.94
C CYS A 455 32.61 -19.10 17.40
N SER A 456 31.34 -19.45 17.61
CA SER A 456 30.68 -19.50 18.92
C SER A 456 31.47 -20.34 19.95
N ILE A 457 32.01 -21.49 19.55
CA ILE A 457 32.83 -22.37 20.40
C ILE A 457 34.02 -21.62 21.04
N LEU A 458 34.62 -20.64 20.36
CA LEU A 458 35.78 -19.89 20.88
C LEU A 458 35.46 -19.03 22.11
N ARG A 459 34.18 -18.90 22.48
CA ARG A 459 33.72 -18.18 23.68
C ARG A 459 33.65 -19.07 24.92
N HIS A 460 33.79 -20.39 24.77
CA HIS A 460 33.76 -21.33 25.90
C HIS A 460 35.09 -21.32 26.65
N ASP A 461 35.06 -21.42 27.98
CA ASP A 461 36.27 -21.36 28.83
C ASP A 461 37.29 -22.49 28.54
N ASN A 462 36.83 -23.63 28.02
CA ASN A 462 37.67 -24.80 27.70
C ASN A 462 37.58 -25.22 26.22
N TRP A 463 37.32 -24.28 25.32
CA TRP A 463 37.10 -24.54 23.89
C TRP A 463 38.24 -25.31 23.23
N THR A 464 39.49 -25.11 23.65
CA THR A 464 40.66 -25.80 23.08
C THR A 464 40.62 -27.30 23.33
N GLY A 465 40.18 -27.72 24.52
CA GLY A 465 40.02 -29.13 24.89
C GLY A 465 38.81 -29.77 24.21
N GLU A 466 37.69 -29.04 24.13
CA GLU A 466 36.48 -29.47 23.44
C GLU A 466 36.74 -29.72 21.95
N LEU A 467 37.37 -28.74 21.27
CA LEU A 467 37.69 -28.84 19.86
C LEU A 467 38.71 -29.95 19.57
N GLN A 468 39.79 -30.06 20.36
CA GLN A 468 40.75 -31.17 20.19
C GLN A 468 40.07 -32.54 20.37
N ARG A 469 39.15 -32.68 21.32
CA ARG A 469 38.40 -33.94 21.52
C ARG A 469 37.54 -34.26 20.30
N LEU A 470 36.81 -33.28 19.76
CA LEU A 470 35.99 -33.46 18.55
C LEU A 470 36.86 -33.84 17.34
N MET A 471 37.92 -33.08 17.10
CA MET A 471 38.83 -33.29 15.97
C MET A 471 39.61 -34.61 16.05
N ALA A 472 40.00 -35.04 17.26
CA ALA A 472 40.66 -36.33 17.47
C ALA A 472 39.70 -37.51 17.25
N ASN A 473 38.43 -37.36 17.63
CA ASN A 473 37.39 -38.36 17.36
C ASN A 473 37.04 -38.44 15.87
N ALA A 474 37.04 -37.31 15.17
CA ALA A 474 36.87 -37.24 13.73
C ALA A 474 38.11 -37.71 12.94
N GLY A 475 39.24 -37.96 13.62
CA GLY A 475 40.48 -38.43 12.99
C GLY A 475 41.22 -37.39 12.17
N VAL A 476 40.88 -36.10 12.32
CA VAL A 476 41.54 -34.98 11.62
C VAL A 476 42.76 -34.44 12.38
N ILE A 477 42.90 -34.80 13.66
CA ILE A 477 44.16 -34.64 14.42
C ILE A 477 44.54 -35.97 15.08
N LYS A 478 45.83 -36.13 15.39
CA LYS A 478 46.35 -37.35 16.01
C LYS A 478 45.73 -37.57 17.39
N LYS A 479 45.13 -38.75 17.60
CA LYS A 479 44.56 -39.15 18.88
C LYS A 479 45.66 -39.44 19.92
N PRO A 480 45.57 -38.92 21.15
CA PRO A 480 46.53 -39.22 22.20
C PRO A 480 46.38 -40.66 22.73
N SER A 481 47.45 -41.20 23.31
CA SER A 481 47.45 -42.52 23.96
C SER A 481 46.68 -42.55 25.28
N ALA A 482 46.55 -41.41 25.96
CA ALA A 482 45.72 -41.23 27.17
C ALA A 482 45.22 -39.77 27.27
N GLY A 483 43.98 -39.58 27.72
CA GLY A 483 43.34 -38.25 27.82
C GLY A 483 42.87 -37.71 26.46
N TYR A 484 42.74 -36.38 26.35
CA TYR A 484 42.32 -35.68 25.11
C TYR A 484 43.39 -34.74 24.53
N ARG A 485 44.53 -34.54 25.21
CA ARG A 485 45.65 -33.71 24.74
C ARG A 485 46.84 -34.56 24.34
N TYR A 486 47.43 -34.25 23.19
CA TYR A 486 48.60 -34.97 22.68
C TYR A 486 49.91 -34.34 23.17
N ARG A 487 50.91 -35.17 23.48
CA ARG A 487 52.23 -34.76 23.98
C ARG A 487 53.31 -35.16 22.99
N TYR A 488 54.17 -34.21 22.65
CA TYR A 488 55.31 -34.41 21.77
C TYR A 488 56.42 -33.44 22.14
N ASP A 489 57.67 -33.91 22.07
CA ASP A 489 58.84 -33.08 22.35
C ASP A 489 59.20 -32.22 21.13
N LEU A 490 58.38 -31.20 20.85
CA LEU A 490 58.59 -30.33 19.71
C LEU A 490 59.81 -29.41 19.88
N LEU A 491 60.17 -29.09 21.13
CA LEU A 491 61.26 -28.17 21.47
C LEU A 491 62.62 -28.87 21.56
N GLU A 492 62.63 -30.21 21.56
CA GLU A 492 63.84 -31.04 21.67
C GLU A 492 64.67 -30.74 22.94
N ASP A 493 63.99 -30.32 24.01
CA ASP A 493 64.59 -29.90 25.29
C ASP A 493 64.26 -30.86 26.45
N GLY A 494 63.65 -32.01 26.15
CA GLY A 494 63.26 -33.01 27.14
C GLY A 494 61.97 -32.68 27.91
N THR A 495 61.21 -31.67 27.48
CA THR A 495 59.96 -31.24 28.16
C THR A 495 58.71 -31.98 27.71
N ARG A 496 58.83 -33.11 27.02
CA ARG A 496 57.72 -33.93 26.50
C ARG A 496 56.54 -34.09 27.46
N ASP A 497 56.81 -34.33 28.74
CA ASP A 497 55.77 -34.61 29.74
C ASP A 497 54.95 -33.38 30.15
N ARG A 498 55.43 -32.17 29.81
CA ARG A 498 54.78 -30.90 30.14
C ARG A 498 54.33 -30.10 28.91
N THR A 499 54.70 -30.55 27.71
CA THR A 499 54.42 -29.85 26.45
C THR A 499 53.28 -30.52 25.69
N TYR A 500 52.16 -29.80 25.56
CA TYR A 500 51.00 -30.23 24.78
C TYR A 500 51.05 -29.63 23.37
N VAL A 501 50.67 -30.46 22.38
CA VAL A 501 50.70 -30.11 20.96
C VAL A 501 49.44 -30.58 20.26
N VAL A 502 49.15 -29.94 19.12
CA VAL A 502 48.19 -30.43 18.14
C VAL A 502 48.96 -30.95 16.93
N ALA A 503 48.63 -32.15 16.47
CA ALA A 503 49.28 -32.80 15.34
C ALA A 503 48.24 -33.10 14.24
N VAL A 504 48.32 -32.39 13.12
CA VAL A 504 47.43 -32.56 11.97
C VAL A 504 48.14 -33.37 10.88
N PRO A 505 47.59 -34.49 10.39
CA PRO A 505 48.21 -35.28 9.33
C PRO A 505 48.41 -34.46 8.06
N GLN A 506 49.59 -34.57 7.43
CA GLN A 506 49.88 -33.84 6.19
C GLN A 506 48.89 -34.17 5.08
N ARG A 507 48.44 -35.42 4.96
CA ARG A 507 47.47 -35.85 3.92
C ARG A 507 46.11 -35.14 3.98
N LEU A 508 45.80 -34.46 5.09
CA LEU A 508 44.56 -33.73 5.31
C LEU A 508 44.72 -32.22 5.11
N LEU A 509 45.94 -31.73 4.95
CA LEU A 509 46.30 -30.34 4.66
C LEU A 509 46.70 -30.22 3.19
#